data_AF-A0A8J8EKI3-F1
#
_entry.id   AF-A0A8J8EKI3-F1
#
_cell.length_a   1.000
_cell.length_b   1.000
_cell.length_c   1.000
_cell.angle_alpha   90.00
_cell.angle_beta   90.00
_cell.angle_gamma   90.00
#
_symmetry.space_group_name_H-M   'P 1'
#
loop_
_entity.id
_entity.type
_entity.pdbx_description
1 polymer ?
#
loop_
_entity_poly.entity_id
_entity_poly.type
_entity_poly.pdbx_seq_one_letter_code
_entity_poly.pdbx_strand_id
1 'polypeptide(L)'
;MGSMVLSMIASILVTRSLGPERYGIYSFYISVVSFVGLFFRFGVFNSAGLLLVHTDNEKRIRKLIGTAFILGLVIGVVYSLFLTLSSWFIDEFFKTNVGSIIRYTSLLLIFFPLYYLITHLSRGTKRVEILALM
;
A
#
# COMPACT_ATOMS: atom_id res chain seq x y z
N MET A 1 -2.53 -18.70 1.14
CA MET A 1 -1.96 -19.44 2.29
C MET A 1 -0.45 -19.28 2.38
N GLY A 2 0.36 -19.67 1.39
CA GLY A 2 1.83 -19.56 1.45
C GLY A 2 2.37 -18.20 1.91
N SER A 3 1.84 -17.10 1.38
CA SER A 3 2.20 -15.72 1.79
C SER A 3 1.96 -15.40 3.27
N MET A 4 0.94 -15.98 3.90
CA MET A 4 0.67 -15.81 5.34
C MET A 4 1.71 -16.55 6.19
N VAL A 5 2.07 -17.78 5.80
CA VAL A 5 3.12 -18.57 6.45
C VAL A 5 4.48 -17.87 6.31
N LEU A 6 4.79 -17.36 5.12
CA LEU A 6 6.01 -16.60 4.86
C LEU A 6 6.08 -15.32 5.71
N SER A 7 4.97 -14.58 5.82
CA SER A 7 4.87 -13.40 6.68
C SER A 7 5.02 -13.72 8.17
N MET A 8 4.56 -14.89 8.63
CA MET A 8 4.71 -15.34 10.01
C MET A 8 6.15 -15.75 10.33
N ILE A 9 6.83 -16.45 9.41
CA ILE A 9 8.25 -16.78 9.55
C ILE A 9 9.08 -15.49 9.55
N ALA A 10 8.77 -14.55 8.64
CA ALA A 10 9.44 -13.25 8.58
C ALA A 10 9.27 -12.45 9.88
N SER A 11 8.07 -12.38 10.48
CA SER A 11 7.88 -11.65 11.74
C SER A 11 8.65 -12.28 12.91
N ILE A 12 8.72 -13.62 12.99
CA ILE A 12 9.53 -14.32 13.99
C ILE A 12 11.03 -14.00 13.84
N LEU A 13 11.56 -14.01 12.61
CA LEU A 13 12.96 -13.67 12.32
C LEU A 13 13.26 -12.20 12.65
N VAL A 14 12.38 -11.27 12.25
CA VAL A 14 12.54 -9.83 12.50
C VAL A 14 12.46 -9.50 14.00
N THR A 15 11.57 -10.16 14.75
CA THR A 15 11.49 -10.00 16.21
C THR A 15 12.80 -10.44 16.88
N ARG A 16 13.35 -11.59 16.44
CA ARG A 16 14.60 -12.15 16.98
C ARG A 16 15.85 -11.35 16.61
N SER A 17 15.90 -10.73 15.43
CA SER A 17 17.08 -9.96 14.98
C SER A 17 17.13 -8.54 15.55
N LEU A 18 15.97 -7.88 15.72
CA LEU A 18 15.91 -6.50 16.21
C LEU A 18 16.05 -6.40 17.74
N GLY A 19 15.47 -7.35 18.48
CA GLY A 19 15.25 -7.23 19.93
C GLY A 19 14.06 -6.31 20.27
N PRO A 20 13.59 -6.28 21.54
CA PRO A 20 12.27 -5.76 21.89
C PRO A 20 12.04 -4.28 21.49
N GLU A 21 12.99 -3.40 21.80
CA GLU A 21 12.89 -1.96 21.57
C GLU A 21 12.79 -1.61 20.08
N ARG A 22 13.73 -2.11 19.28
CA ARG A 22 13.76 -1.88 17.83
C ARG A 22 12.60 -2.58 17.11
N TYR A 23 12.12 -3.71 17.62
CA TYR A 23 10.89 -4.35 17.14
C TYR A 23 9.64 -3.52 17.45
N GLY A 24 9.58 -2.84 18.61
CA GLY A 24 8.52 -1.89 18.94
C GLY A 24 8.46 -0.72 17.96
N ILE A 25 9.62 -0.10 17.68
CA ILE A 25 9.76 0.98 16.67
C ILE A 25 9.28 0.51 15.28
N TYR A 26 9.72 -0.67 14.84
CA TYR A 26 9.31 -1.27 13.56
C TYR A 26 7.80 -1.58 13.51
N SER A 27 7.24 -2.11 14.59
CA SER A 27 5.82 -2.46 14.69
C SER A 27 4.92 -1.21 14.67
N PHE A 28 5.34 -0.14 15.37
CA PHE A 28 4.64 1.14 15.35
C PHE A 28 4.73 1.82 13.97
N TYR A 29 5.90 1.79 13.32
CA TYR A 29 6.07 2.22 11.93
C TYR A 29 5.08 1.51 10.98
N ILE A 30 5.00 0.17 11.02
CA ILE A 30 4.04 -0.60 10.21
C ILE A 30 2.59 -0.23 10.56
N SER A 31 2.27 -0.02 11.84
CA SER A 31 0.93 0.37 12.28
C SER A 31 0.51 1.72 11.70
N VAL A 32 1.38 2.73 11.76
CA VAL A 32 1.15 4.06 11.17
C VAL A 32 0.97 3.96 9.65
N VAL A 33 1.91 3.34 8.95
CA VAL A 33 1.89 3.20 7.47
C VAL A 33 0.63 2.46 7.01
N SER A 34 0.25 1.40 7.71
CA SER A 34 -0.96 0.61 7.41
C SER A 34 -2.25 1.39 7.71
N PHE A 35 -2.34 2.06 8.85
CA PHE A 35 -3.50 2.84 9.27
C PHE A 35 -3.78 4.01 8.31
N VAL A 36 -2.77 4.82 8.00
CA VAL A 36 -2.89 5.87 6.98
C VAL A 36 -3.22 5.25 5.62
N GLY A 37 -2.60 4.11 5.28
CA GLY A 37 -2.83 3.38 4.04
C GLY A 37 -4.27 2.89 3.84
N LEU A 38 -5.08 2.77 4.90
CA LEU A 38 -6.52 2.46 4.77
C LEU A 38 -7.24 3.60 4.03
N PHE A 39 -7.08 4.85 4.48
CA PHE A 39 -7.78 6.00 3.91
C PHE A 39 -7.47 6.18 2.41
N PHE A 40 -6.23 5.93 1.99
CA PHE A 40 -5.78 6.05 0.60
C PHE A 40 -6.09 4.83 -0.29
N ARG A 41 -6.72 3.76 0.24
CA ARG A 41 -7.17 2.59 -0.54
C ARG A 41 -8.62 2.69 -1.04
N PHE A 42 -9.45 3.51 -0.42
CA PHE A 42 -10.90 3.50 -0.65
C PHE A 42 -11.34 4.35 -1.86
N GLY A 43 -12.56 4.11 -2.34
CA GLY A 43 -13.12 4.78 -3.52
C GLY A 43 -12.51 4.28 -4.84
N VAL A 44 -11.45 4.94 -5.30
CA VAL A 44 -10.97 4.90 -6.70
C VAL A 44 -10.69 3.47 -7.20
N PHE A 45 -10.01 2.63 -6.41
CA PHE A 45 -9.64 1.27 -6.85
C PHE A 45 -10.85 0.34 -6.96
N ASN A 46 -11.83 0.46 -6.06
CA ASN A 46 -13.10 -0.27 -6.14
C ASN A 46 -13.91 0.19 -7.36
N SER A 47 -14.03 1.51 -7.58
CA SER A 47 -14.75 2.06 -8.74
C SER A 47 -14.11 1.64 -10.07
N ALA A 48 -12.77 1.64 -10.17
CA ALA A 48 -12.06 1.18 -11.35
C ALA A 48 -12.30 -0.30 -11.64
N GLY A 49 -12.23 -1.16 -10.60
CA GLY A 49 -12.55 -2.59 -10.72
C GLY A 49 -13.99 -2.83 -11.19
N LEU A 50 -14.96 -2.17 -10.58
CA LEU A 50 -16.39 -2.30 -10.93
C LEU A 50 -16.69 -1.84 -12.37
N LEU A 51 -16.08 -0.73 -12.81
CA LEU A 51 -16.30 -0.16 -14.14
C LEU A 51 -15.68 -1.04 -15.25
N LEU A 52 -14.63 -1.80 -14.94
CA LEU A 52 -14.05 -2.80 -15.84
C LEU A 52 -14.96 -4.02 -16.04
N VAL A 53 -15.63 -4.50 -14.98
CA VAL A 53 -16.58 -5.64 -15.08
C VAL A 53 -17.72 -5.35 -16.08
N HIS A 54 -18.11 -4.09 -16.21
CA HIS A 54 -19.21 -3.61 -17.06
C HIS A 54 -18.71 -2.99 -18.39
N THR A 55 -17.49 -3.31 -18.83
CA THR A 55 -16.91 -2.76 -20.07
C THR A 55 -16.38 -3.87 -20.97
N ASP A 56 -17.15 -4.28 -21.98
CA ASP A 56 -16.73 -5.34 -22.93
C ASP A 56 -15.82 -4.83 -24.08
N ASN A 57 -15.70 -3.51 -24.27
CA ASN A 57 -14.90 -2.93 -25.33
C ASN A 57 -13.41 -2.83 -24.94
N GLU A 58 -12.54 -3.63 -25.58
CA GLU A 58 -11.10 -3.65 -25.30
C GLU A 58 -10.41 -2.27 -25.30
N LYS A 59 -10.75 -1.39 -26.24
CA LYS A 59 -10.12 -0.05 -26.30
C LYS A 59 -10.49 0.77 -25.06
N ARG A 60 -11.72 0.60 -24.55
CA ARG A 60 -12.19 1.23 -23.31
C ARG A 60 -11.58 0.55 -22.07
N ILE A 61 -11.44 -0.78 -22.04
CA ILE A 61 -10.69 -1.51 -20.99
C ILE A 61 -9.26 -0.97 -20.85
N ARG A 62 -8.50 -0.91 -21.96
CA ARG A 62 -7.11 -0.42 -21.95
C ARG A 62 -7.02 1.03 -21.47
N LYS A 63 -7.95 1.91 -21.90
CA LYS A 63 -8.04 3.30 -21.44
C LYS A 63 -8.36 3.40 -19.94
N LEU A 64 -9.27 2.57 -19.43
CA LEU A 64 -9.63 2.52 -18.01
C LEU A 64 -8.44 2.08 -17.14
N ILE A 65 -7.73 1.03 -17.54
CA ILE A 65 -6.51 0.56 -16.86
C ILE A 65 -5.46 1.66 -16.78
N GLY A 66 -5.15 2.32 -17.92
CA GLY A 66 -4.18 3.42 -17.94
C GLY A 66 -4.61 4.62 -17.09
N THR A 67 -5.89 5.00 -17.13
CA THR A 67 -6.43 6.09 -16.30
C THR A 67 -6.35 5.74 -14.81
N ALA A 68 -6.72 4.52 -14.44
CA ALA A 68 -6.66 4.07 -13.05
C ALA A 68 -5.21 3.95 -12.54
N PHE A 69 -4.25 3.58 -13.39
CA PHE A 69 -2.82 3.57 -13.06
C PHE A 69 -2.26 4.98 -12.80
N ILE A 70 -2.60 5.96 -13.64
CA ILE A 70 -2.23 7.37 -13.43
C ILE A 70 -2.85 7.89 -12.13
N LEU A 71 -4.12 7.61 -11.86
CA LEU A 71 -4.76 7.96 -10.58
C LEU A 71 -4.10 7.27 -9.39
N GLY A 72 -3.70 6.00 -9.52
CA GLY A 72 -2.97 5.25 -8.50
C GLY A 72 -1.59 5.84 -8.18
N LEU A 73 -0.87 6.35 -9.19
CA LEU A 73 0.37 7.11 -8.99
C LEU A 73 0.13 8.43 -8.24
N VAL A 74 -0.89 9.19 -8.61
CA VAL A 74 -1.26 10.44 -7.90
C VAL A 74 -1.63 10.14 -6.45
N ILE A 75 -2.45 9.11 -6.20
CA ILE A 75 -2.78 8.65 -4.85
C ILE A 75 -1.52 8.24 -4.07
N GLY A 76 -0.57 7.54 -4.71
CA GLY A 76 0.73 7.19 -4.16
C GLY A 76 1.56 8.39 -3.72
N VAL A 77 1.63 9.44 -4.55
CA VAL A 77 2.34 10.69 -4.24
C VAL A 77 1.67 11.44 -3.09
N VAL A 78 0.34 11.57 -3.08
CA VAL A 78 -0.38 12.25 -1.98
C VAL A 78 -0.28 11.46 -0.67
N TYR A 79 -0.32 10.13 -0.73
CA TYR A 79 -0.10 9.25 0.43
C TYR A 79 1.32 9.40 1.02
N SER A 80 2.34 9.40 0.16
CA SER A 80 3.74 9.62 0.54
C SER A 80 3.94 11.00 1.18
N LEU A 81 3.37 12.04 0.56
CA LEU A 81 3.41 13.41 1.10
C LEU A 81 2.69 13.49 2.45
N PHE A 82 1.50 12.90 2.58
CA PHE A 82 0.74 12.90 3.83
C PHE A 82 1.49 12.20 4.97
N LEU A 83 2.16 11.07 4.70
CA LEU A 83 3.03 10.41 5.67
C LEU A 83 4.22 11.29 6.08
N THR A 84 4.85 11.96 5.12
CA THR A 84 5.96 12.91 5.39
C THR A 84 5.51 14.09 6.24
N LEU A 85 4.35 14.70 5.95
CA LEU A 85 3.78 15.77 6.77
C LEU A 85 3.42 15.27 8.19
N SER A 86 2.78 14.10 8.28
CA SER A 86 2.40 13.47 9.56
C SER A 86 3.62 13.09 10.41
N SER A 87 4.77 12.82 9.79
CA SER A 87 5.98 12.37 10.48
C SER A 87 6.46 13.35 11.57
N TRP A 88 6.31 14.66 11.36
CA TRP A 88 6.70 15.69 12.33
C TRP A 88 5.80 15.62 13.58
N PHE A 89 4.49 15.52 13.39
CA PHE A 89 3.52 15.39 14.48
C PHE A 89 3.67 14.07 15.25
N ILE A 90 4.08 12.99 14.57
CA ILE A 90 4.33 11.68 15.19
C ILE A 90 5.55 11.70 16.10
N ASP A 91 6.67 12.31 15.67
CA ASP A 91 7.87 12.43 16.51
C ASP A 91 7.56 13.23 17.79
N GLU A 92 6.84 14.34 17.67
CA GLU A 92 6.46 15.23 18.78
C GLU A 92 5.47 14.59 19.75
N PHE A 93 4.35 14.04 19.25
CA PHE A 93 3.27 13.51 20.10
C PHE A 93 3.66 12.21 20.82
N PHE A 94 4.35 11.30 20.12
CA PHE A 94 4.71 9.99 20.68
C PHE A 94 6.10 9.96 21.32
N LYS A 95 6.92 11.01 21.16
CA LYS A 95 8.31 11.10 21.66
C LYS A 95 9.18 9.93 21.18
N THR A 96 9.06 9.59 19.90
CA THR A 96 9.84 8.52 19.24
C THR A 96 10.68 9.10 18.10
N ASN A 97 11.61 8.30 17.57
CA ASN A 97 12.38 8.64 16.35
C ASN A 97 11.75 8.06 15.06
N VAL A 98 10.47 7.70 15.09
CA VAL A 98 9.82 6.93 14.00
C VAL A 98 9.53 7.80 12.79
N GLY A 99 9.21 9.08 12.97
CA GLY A 99 8.99 10.03 11.88
C GLY A 99 10.23 10.23 11.01
N SER A 100 11.43 10.18 11.59
CA SER A 100 12.68 10.14 10.80
C SER A 100 12.75 8.92 9.89
N ILE A 101 12.35 7.73 10.36
CA ILE A 101 12.28 6.51 9.54
C ILE A 101 11.23 6.69 8.42
N ILE A 102 10.05 7.22 8.76
CA ILE A 102 8.97 7.51 7.80
C ILE A 102 9.46 8.46 6.70
N ARG A 103 10.23 9.51 7.00
CA ARG A 103 10.77 10.44 5.99
C ARG A 103 11.66 9.70 4.99
N TYR A 104 12.60 8.86 5.46
CA TYR A 104 13.49 8.10 4.58
C TYR A 104 12.77 7.05 3.73
N THR A 105 11.71 6.40 4.24
CA THR A 105 10.96 5.38 3.47
C THR A 105 9.80 5.96 2.64
N SER A 106 9.36 7.19 2.92
CA SER A 106 8.18 7.84 2.30
C SER A 106 8.15 7.75 0.78
N LEU A 107 9.28 7.98 0.12
CA LEU A 107 9.40 7.99 -1.34
C LEU A 107 9.20 6.59 -1.95
N LEU A 108 9.59 5.53 -1.24
CA LEU A 108 9.33 4.14 -1.65
C LEU A 108 7.84 3.77 -1.43
N LEU A 109 7.19 4.37 -0.44
CA LEU A 109 5.77 4.12 -0.13
C LEU A 109 4.80 4.67 -1.18
N ILE A 110 5.26 5.45 -2.17
CA ILE A 110 4.48 5.83 -3.36
C ILE A 110 3.89 4.60 -4.08
N PHE A 111 4.61 3.47 -4.09
CA PHE A 111 4.16 2.24 -4.75
C PHE A 111 3.17 1.41 -3.91
N PHE A 112 2.95 1.74 -2.63
CA PHE A 112 2.12 0.94 -1.72
C PHE A 112 0.62 0.97 -2.10
N PRO A 113 0.00 2.11 -2.48
CA PRO A 113 -1.35 2.12 -3.05
C PRO A 113 -1.47 1.39 -4.40
N LEU A 114 -0.44 1.43 -5.25
CA LEU A 114 -0.47 0.76 -6.56
C LEU A 114 -0.61 -0.77 -6.46
N TYR A 115 -0.06 -1.40 -5.42
CA TYR A 115 -0.29 -2.83 -5.16
C TYR A 115 -1.79 -3.15 -4.92
N TYR A 116 -2.51 -2.25 -4.24
CA TYR A 116 -3.97 -2.38 -4.08
C TYR A 116 -4.73 -2.09 -5.37
N LEU A 117 -4.27 -1.16 -6.21
CA LEU A 117 -4.86 -0.95 -7.53
C LEU A 117 -4.79 -2.24 -8.39
N ILE A 118 -3.60 -2.83 -8.54
CA ILE A 118 -3.37 -4.00 -9.40
C ILE A 118 -4.30 -5.15 -9.02
N THR A 119 -4.45 -5.44 -7.72
CA THR A 119 -5.32 -6.51 -7.23
C THR A 119 -6.81 -6.29 -7.54
N HIS A 120 -7.27 -5.04 -7.71
CA HIS A 120 -8.64 -4.74 -8.13
C HIS A 120 -8.80 -4.75 -9.67
N LEU A 121 -7.80 -4.30 -10.43
CA LEU A 121 -7.82 -4.34 -11.90
C LEU A 121 -7.83 -5.77 -12.46
N SER A 122 -7.04 -6.68 -11.89
CA SER A 122 -7.02 -8.10 -12.31
C SER A 122 -8.32 -8.84 -11.99
N ARG A 123 -9.01 -8.45 -10.89
CA ARG A 123 -10.37 -8.94 -10.60
C ARG A 123 -11.39 -8.39 -11.60
N GLY A 124 -11.35 -7.08 -11.87
CA GLY A 124 -12.31 -6.41 -12.76
C GLY A 124 -12.23 -6.86 -14.22
N THR A 125 -11.04 -7.26 -14.69
CA THR A 125 -10.81 -7.73 -16.07
C THR A 125 -11.10 -9.22 -16.30
N LYS A 126 -11.63 -9.94 -15.30
CA LYS A 126 -11.89 -11.41 -15.32
C LYS A 126 -10.63 -12.28 -15.52
N ARG A 127 -9.43 -11.70 -15.70
CA ARG A 127 -8.14 -12.40 -15.83
C ARG A 127 -7.54 -12.72 -14.46
N VAL A 128 -8.25 -13.56 -13.70
CA VAL A 128 -7.89 -13.96 -12.32
C VAL A 128 -6.53 -14.67 -12.27
N GLU A 129 -6.09 -15.31 -13.36
CA GLU A 129 -4.78 -15.96 -13.52
C GLU A 129 -3.59 -15.06 -13.15
N ILE A 130 -3.68 -13.74 -13.40
CA ILE A 130 -2.62 -12.78 -13.07
C ILE A 130 -2.43 -12.66 -11.54
N LEU A 131 -3.47 -12.97 -10.75
CA LEU A 131 -3.41 -13.00 -9.28
C LEU A 131 -2.84 -14.31 -8.72
N ALA A 132 -2.56 -15.31 -9.55
CA ALA A 132 -1.90 -16.55 -9.13
C ALA A 132 -0.36 -16.47 -9.22
N LEU A 133 0.16 -15.38 -9.78
CA LEU A 133 1.60 -15.11 -9.98
C LEU A 133 2.11 -13.94 -9.10
N MET A 134 1.32 -13.51 -8.10
CA MET A 134 1.61 -12.41 -7.14
C MET A 134 1.33 -12.82 -5.70
#